data_AF-A0A644XEU4-F1
#
_entry.id   AF-A0A644XEU4-F1
#
_cell.length_a   1.000
_cell.length_b   1.000
_cell.length_c   1.000
_cell.angle_alpha   90.00
_cell.angle_beta   90.00
_cell.angle_gamma   90.00
#
_symmetry.space_group_name_H-M   'P 1'
#
loop_
_entity.id
_entity.type
_entity.pdbx_description
1 polymer ?
#
loop_
_entity_poly.entity_id
_entity_poly.type
_entity_poly.pdbx_seq_one_letter_code
_entity_poly.pdbx_strand_id
1 'polypeptide(L)'
;MSSENKQDKQAAMSAIAKINAVEGFDPTPLAVEYSDLNGGESRLRLPVMAQLAWFRLKYPEGRIAITVASGKECFVATARIYHHFSDQPEQFLSEATASRGPLPDKPSVSPREWAQTAAVGIALRNAGFGLQFGAAGDSFDSPAVDELGGIIWSNDPSTEPPISEPEQPTPVAPIAPPAPQETPLELAMRQLCPIAKYKDKTLGELVQLDPKALVWVANKFTGDAVLSDAAKLICEQALQETA
;
A
#
# COMPACT_ATOMS: atom_id res chain seq x y z
N MET A 1 28.92 -22.81 20.18
CA MET A 1 27.51 -22.37 20.22
C MET A 1 27.12 -21.46 19.06
N SER A 2 27.82 -20.36 18.74
CA SER A 2 27.41 -19.47 17.62
C SER A 2 27.61 -20.05 16.20
N SER A 3 28.56 -20.98 16.03
CA SER A 3 28.83 -21.61 14.71
C SER A 3 27.93 -22.81 14.42
N GLU A 4 27.59 -23.63 15.42
CA GLU A 4 26.58 -24.70 15.29
C GLU A 4 25.21 -24.12 14.91
N ASN A 5 24.79 -23.04 15.57
CA ASN A 5 23.52 -22.39 15.27
C ASN A 5 23.43 -21.86 13.81
N LYS A 6 24.57 -21.45 13.22
CA LYS A 6 24.63 -21.06 11.80
C LYS A 6 24.51 -22.28 10.88
N GLN A 7 25.16 -23.39 11.22
CA GLN A 7 25.10 -24.62 10.44
C GLN A 7 23.69 -25.23 10.47
N ASP A 8 23.05 -25.23 11.63
CA ASP A 8 21.67 -25.73 11.82
C ASP A 8 20.67 -24.84 11.08
N LYS A 9 20.84 -23.51 11.14
CA LYS A 9 20.05 -22.55 10.33
C LYS A 9 20.22 -22.82 8.83
N GLN A 10 21.44 -23.04 8.36
CA GLN A 10 21.71 -23.33 6.95
C GLN A 10 21.09 -24.66 6.50
N ALA A 11 21.15 -25.70 7.34
CA ALA A 11 20.53 -26.99 7.08
C ALA A 11 19.00 -26.88 7.01
N ALA A 12 18.38 -26.14 7.94
CA ALA A 12 16.95 -25.86 7.94
C ALA A 12 16.53 -25.09 6.68
N MET A 13 17.28 -24.05 6.27
CA MET A 13 17.03 -23.31 5.04
C MET A 13 17.14 -24.20 3.79
N SER A 14 18.10 -25.13 3.76
CA SER A 14 18.21 -26.09 2.66
C SER A 14 17.04 -27.09 2.63
N ALA A 15 16.52 -27.49 3.80
CA ALA A 15 15.35 -28.35 3.87
C ALA A 15 14.08 -27.63 3.40
N ILE A 16 13.90 -26.37 3.79
CA ILE A 16 12.82 -25.50 3.33
C ILE A 16 12.90 -25.34 1.80
N ALA A 17 14.07 -25.05 1.24
CA ALA A 17 14.25 -24.91 -0.21
C ALA A 17 13.86 -26.16 -1.03
N LYS A 18 13.81 -27.35 -0.41
CA LYS A 18 13.36 -28.59 -1.07
C LYS A 18 11.84 -28.73 -1.13
N ILE A 19 11.09 -27.99 -0.33
CA ILE A 19 9.62 -28.04 -0.33
C ILE A 19 9.13 -27.55 -1.69
N ASN A 20 8.31 -28.36 -2.36
CA ASN A 20 7.79 -28.10 -3.70
C ASN A 20 8.85 -27.87 -4.79
N ALA A 21 10.11 -28.26 -4.56
CA ALA A 21 11.14 -28.18 -5.58
C ALA A 21 10.74 -28.98 -6.83
N VAL A 22 11.07 -28.42 -8.00
CA VAL A 22 10.90 -29.04 -9.31
C VAL A 22 12.28 -29.08 -9.97
N GLU A 23 12.60 -30.21 -10.60
CA GLU A 23 13.87 -30.40 -11.30
C GLU A 23 14.06 -29.35 -12.41
N GLY A 24 15.18 -28.63 -12.36
CA GLY A 24 15.52 -27.61 -13.38
C GLY A 24 14.78 -26.28 -13.26
N PHE A 25 14.02 -26.04 -12.19
CA PHE A 25 13.29 -24.77 -11.98
C PHE A 25 13.68 -24.09 -10.66
N ASP A 26 14.11 -22.82 -10.75
CA ASP A 26 14.36 -21.95 -9.60
C ASP A 26 13.42 -20.73 -9.66
N PRO A 27 12.54 -20.52 -8.66
CA PRO A 27 11.65 -19.37 -8.60
C PRO A 27 12.34 -18.07 -8.15
N THR A 28 13.54 -18.14 -7.56
CA THR A 28 14.28 -17.00 -7.00
C THR A 28 14.54 -15.86 -8.00
N PRO A 29 15.05 -16.11 -9.23
CA PRO A 29 15.29 -15.04 -10.20
C PRO A 29 14.02 -14.35 -10.73
N LEU A 30 12.85 -14.94 -10.50
CA LEU A 30 11.56 -14.38 -10.90
C LEU A 30 10.94 -13.49 -9.80
N ALA A 31 11.60 -13.38 -8.64
CA ALA A 31 11.17 -12.51 -7.55
C ALA A 31 11.26 -11.03 -7.94
N VAL A 32 10.23 -10.26 -7.62
CA VAL A 32 10.17 -8.83 -7.85
C VAL A 32 10.05 -8.11 -6.51
N GLU A 33 10.74 -6.99 -6.37
CA GLU A 33 10.62 -6.12 -5.21
C GLU A 33 9.23 -5.46 -5.19
N TYR A 34 8.51 -5.64 -4.09
CA TYR A 34 7.20 -5.07 -3.86
C TYR A 34 7.27 -4.15 -2.65
N SER A 35 6.98 -2.87 -2.85
CA SER A 35 6.90 -1.90 -1.76
C SER A 35 5.49 -1.93 -1.18
N ASP A 36 5.39 -2.14 0.14
CA ASP A 36 4.11 -2.04 0.82
C ASP A 36 3.66 -0.57 0.91
N LEU A 37 2.38 -0.33 0.61
CA LEU A 37 1.78 1.00 0.52
C LEU A 37 1.70 1.69 1.90
N ASN A 38 1.80 0.92 2.99
CA ASN A 38 1.64 1.43 4.36
C ASN A 38 2.96 1.55 5.15
N GLY A 39 4.04 0.89 4.74
CA GLY A 39 5.27 0.78 5.56
C GLY A 39 6.56 1.23 4.89
N GLY A 40 6.56 1.45 3.58
CA GLY A 40 7.80 1.77 2.83
C GLY A 40 8.82 0.63 2.79
N GLU A 41 8.50 -0.53 3.36
CA GLU A 41 9.34 -1.72 3.32
C GLU A 41 9.23 -2.41 1.96
N SER A 42 10.38 -2.54 1.31
CA SER A 42 10.53 -3.34 0.11
C SER A 42 10.68 -4.82 0.47
N ARG A 43 9.74 -5.65 0.01
CA ARG A 43 9.80 -7.11 0.20
C ARG A 43 9.87 -7.80 -1.15
N LEU A 44 10.73 -8.81 -1.26
CA LEU A 44 10.81 -9.62 -2.47
C LEU A 44 9.61 -10.58 -2.52
N ARG A 45 8.79 -10.49 -3.56
CA ARG A 45 7.62 -11.34 -3.76
C ARG A 45 7.64 -11.96 -5.14
N LEU A 46 7.30 -13.25 -5.20
CA LEU A 46 7.07 -13.94 -6.47
C LEU A 46 5.75 -13.45 -7.08
N PRO A 47 5.74 -12.89 -8.30
CA PRO A 47 4.51 -12.51 -8.99
C PRO A 47 3.58 -13.70 -9.18
N VAL A 48 2.27 -13.47 -9.20
CA VAL A 48 1.25 -14.53 -9.29
C VAL A 48 1.47 -15.45 -10.49
N MET A 49 1.92 -14.91 -11.63
CA MET A 49 2.22 -15.69 -12.83
C MET A 49 3.37 -16.69 -12.61
N ALA A 50 4.41 -16.30 -11.88
CA ALA A 50 5.52 -17.19 -11.55
C ALA A 50 5.11 -18.25 -10.52
N GLN A 51 4.25 -17.88 -9.55
CA GLN A 51 3.66 -18.85 -8.62
C GLN A 51 2.78 -19.89 -9.36
N LEU A 52 1.97 -19.44 -10.34
CA LEU A 52 1.14 -20.30 -11.18
C LEU A 52 1.99 -21.25 -12.03
N ALA A 53 3.06 -20.74 -12.66
CA ALA A 53 3.98 -21.57 -13.44
C ALA A 53 4.63 -22.65 -12.55
N TRP A 54 5.10 -22.27 -11.36
CA TRP A 54 5.66 -23.23 -10.40
C TRP A 54 4.64 -24.29 -9.97
N PHE A 55 3.42 -23.86 -9.64
CA PHE A 55 2.32 -24.78 -9.32
C PHE A 55 2.03 -25.76 -10.45
N ARG A 56 1.98 -25.29 -11.70
CA ARG A 56 1.74 -26.14 -12.88
C ARG A 56 2.89 -27.10 -13.18
N LEU A 57 4.13 -26.69 -12.91
CA LEU A 57 5.29 -27.56 -13.04
C LEU A 57 5.27 -28.70 -12.00
N LYS A 58 4.80 -28.42 -10.78
CA LYS A 58 4.69 -29.44 -9.72
C LYS A 58 3.44 -30.32 -9.86
N TYR A 59 2.31 -29.70 -10.20
CA TYR A 59 0.99 -30.31 -10.35
C TYR A 59 0.39 -29.91 -11.71
N PRO A 60 0.76 -30.60 -12.81
CA PRO A 60 0.23 -30.30 -14.14
C PRO A 60 -1.30 -30.34 -14.18
N GLU A 61 -1.88 -31.33 -13.49
CA GLU A 61 -3.31 -31.58 -13.36
C GLU A 61 -3.96 -30.84 -12.18
N GLY A 62 -3.22 -29.95 -11.50
CA GLY A 62 -3.73 -29.16 -10.39
C GLY A 62 -4.90 -28.25 -10.79
N ARG A 63 -5.85 -28.04 -9.89
CA ARG A 63 -7.01 -27.18 -10.15
C ARG A 63 -6.99 -25.96 -9.25
N ILE A 64 -7.39 -24.83 -9.81
CA ILE A 64 -7.58 -23.58 -9.08
C ILE A 64 -9.04 -23.18 -9.28
N ALA A 65 -9.82 -23.20 -8.21
CA ALA A 65 -11.21 -22.75 -8.23
C ALA A 65 -11.28 -21.34 -7.66
N ILE A 66 -12.01 -20.45 -8.32
CA ILE A 66 -12.17 -19.05 -7.90
C ILE A 66 -13.65 -18.77 -7.79
N THR A 67 -14.08 -18.29 -6.63
CA THR A 67 -15.45 -17.82 -6.38
C THR A 67 -15.40 -16.32 -6.15
N VAL A 68 -16.28 -15.57 -6.80
CA VAL A 68 -16.37 -14.11 -6.62
C VAL A 68 -17.76 -13.74 -6.14
N ALA A 69 -17.81 -13.02 -5.02
CA ALA A 69 -19.01 -12.40 -4.52
C ALA A 69 -18.92 -10.88 -4.72
N SER A 70 -20.02 -10.28 -5.21
CA SER A 70 -20.17 -8.82 -5.27
C SER A 70 -20.77 -8.34 -3.96
N GLY A 71 -20.01 -7.54 -3.20
CA GLY A 71 -20.52 -6.76 -2.07
C GLY A 71 -21.10 -5.42 -2.52
N LYS A 72 -21.57 -4.61 -1.56
CA LYS A 72 -22.10 -3.26 -1.83
C LYS A 72 -21.03 -2.28 -2.33
N GLU A 73 -19.82 -2.37 -1.79
CA GLU A 73 -18.71 -1.45 -2.12
C GLU A 73 -17.38 -2.16 -2.40
N CYS A 74 -17.38 -3.50 -2.42
CA CYS A 74 -16.18 -4.30 -2.66
C CYS A 74 -16.50 -5.58 -3.42
N PHE A 75 -15.52 -6.09 -4.16
CA PHE A 75 -15.54 -7.46 -4.67
C PHE A 75 -14.73 -8.33 -3.75
N VAL A 76 -15.31 -9.45 -3.31
CA VAL A 76 -14.64 -10.46 -2.50
C VAL A 76 -14.40 -11.66 -3.40
N ALA A 77 -13.15 -12.07 -3.54
CA ALA A 77 -12.77 -13.25 -4.29
C ALA A 77 -12.13 -14.26 -3.34
N THR A 78 -12.57 -15.51 -3.45
CA THR A 78 -12.01 -16.65 -2.72
C THR A 78 -11.40 -17.61 -3.73
N ALA A 79 -10.13 -17.95 -3.53
CA ALA A 79 -9.41 -18.90 -4.36
C ALA A 79 -9.09 -20.16 -3.56
N ARG A 80 -9.32 -21.33 -4.17
CA ARG A 80 -9.00 -22.65 -3.62
C ARG A 80 -8.03 -23.37 -4.55
N ILE A 81 -6.94 -23.89 -3.99
CA ILE A 81 -5.92 -24.63 -4.72
C ILE A 81 -6.08 -26.12 -4.42
N TYR A 82 -6.19 -26.94 -5.45
CA TYR A 82 -6.33 -28.39 -5.36
C TYR A 82 -5.12 -29.08 -5.94
N HIS A 83 -4.72 -30.22 -5.39
CA HIS A 83 -3.59 -30.97 -5.92
C HIS A 83 -3.90 -31.56 -7.30
N HIS A 84 -5.18 -31.88 -7.56
CA HIS A 84 -5.65 -32.48 -8.81
C HIS A 84 -7.08 -31.99 -9.16
N PHE A 85 -7.48 -32.10 -10.43
CA PHE A 85 -8.77 -31.57 -10.91
C PHE A 85 -9.99 -32.38 -10.45
N SER A 86 -9.78 -33.65 -10.10
CA SER A 86 -10.83 -34.57 -9.63
C SER A 86 -11.11 -34.49 -8.13
N ASP A 87 -10.37 -33.65 -7.40
CA ASP A 87 -10.51 -33.56 -5.94
C ASP A 87 -11.86 -33.00 -5.52
N GLN A 88 -12.37 -33.51 -4.40
CA GLN A 88 -13.60 -33.02 -3.81
C GLN A 88 -13.47 -31.54 -3.42
N PRO A 89 -14.55 -30.75 -3.42
CA PRO A 89 -14.51 -29.33 -3.09
C PRO A 89 -13.85 -29.01 -1.74
N GLU A 90 -13.93 -29.91 -0.76
CA GLU A 90 -13.39 -29.80 0.59
C GLU A 90 -11.91 -30.20 0.69
N GLN A 91 -11.37 -30.92 -0.30
CA GLN A 91 -9.99 -31.41 -0.31
C GLN A 91 -9.03 -30.44 -1.02
N PHE A 92 -8.98 -29.20 -0.55
CA PHE A 92 -8.05 -28.19 -1.07
C PHE A 92 -6.75 -28.14 -0.25
N LEU A 93 -5.63 -27.84 -0.91
CA LEU A 93 -4.33 -27.58 -0.28
C LEU A 93 -4.34 -26.27 0.49
N SER A 94 -5.00 -25.25 -0.07
CA SER A 94 -5.13 -23.95 0.55
C SER A 94 -6.34 -23.21 0.03
N GLU A 95 -6.88 -22.34 0.88
CA GLU A 95 -7.89 -21.35 0.53
C GLU A 95 -7.37 -19.97 0.95
N ALA A 96 -7.67 -18.95 0.15
CA ALA A 96 -7.48 -17.57 0.56
C ALA A 96 -8.59 -16.70 0.01
N THR A 97 -8.93 -15.65 0.76
CA THR A 97 -9.90 -14.65 0.36
C THR A 97 -9.24 -13.29 0.30
N ALA A 98 -9.53 -12.52 -0.74
CA ALA A 98 -9.09 -11.15 -0.89
C ALA A 98 -10.26 -10.28 -1.34
N SER A 99 -10.30 -9.05 -0.86
CA SER A 99 -11.34 -8.09 -1.22
C SER A 99 -10.77 -6.77 -1.67
N ARG A 100 -11.42 -6.13 -2.64
CA ARG A 100 -11.05 -4.78 -3.08
C ARG A 100 -12.25 -3.96 -3.52
N GLY A 101 -12.28 -2.71 -3.07
CA GLY A 101 -13.22 -1.69 -3.54
C GLY A 101 -12.69 -0.94 -4.77
N PRO A 102 -13.56 -0.22 -5.49
CA PRO A 102 -13.15 0.70 -6.53
C PRO A 102 -12.26 1.80 -5.95
N LEU A 103 -11.11 2.02 -6.57
CA LEU A 103 -10.18 3.09 -6.18
C LEU A 103 -10.32 4.25 -7.18
N PRO A 104 -10.65 5.46 -6.70
CA PRO A 104 -10.78 6.63 -7.57
C PRO A 104 -9.45 7.00 -8.24
N ASP A 105 -8.31 6.71 -7.59
CA ASP A 105 -6.98 7.05 -8.09
C ASP A 105 -6.49 6.15 -9.24
N LYS A 106 -7.07 4.95 -9.40
CA LYS A 106 -6.65 3.96 -10.41
C LYS A 106 -7.87 3.31 -11.07
N PRO A 107 -8.64 4.06 -11.89
CA PRO A 107 -9.87 3.55 -12.50
C PRO A 107 -9.62 2.50 -13.58
N SER A 108 -8.39 2.37 -14.08
CA SER A 108 -8.03 1.35 -15.10
C SER A 108 -7.92 -0.07 -14.54
N VAL A 109 -7.79 -0.23 -13.22
CA VAL A 109 -7.65 -1.55 -12.59
C VAL A 109 -9.02 -2.01 -12.11
N SER A 110 -9.55 -3.06 -12.72
CA SER A 110 -10.80 -3.68 -12.28
C SER A 110 -10.66 -4.21 -10.84
N PRO A 111 -11.49 -3.74 -9.90
CA PRO A 111 -11.44 -4.22 -8.52
C PRO A 111 -11.72 -5.72 -8.41
N ARG A 112 -12.56 -6.25 -9.32
CA ARG A 112 -12.85 -7.68 -9.44
C ARG A 112 -11.60 -8.47 -9.81
N GLU A 113 -10.93 -8.09 -10.90
CA GLU A 113 -9.74 -8.81 -11.41
C GLU A 113 -8.60 -8.74 -10.41
N TRP A 114 -8.44 -7.60 -9.74
CA TRP A 114 -7.47 -7.46 -8.67
C TRP A 114 -7.77 -8.39 -7.51
N ALA A 115 -9.02 -8.41 -7.01
CA ALA A 115 -9.42 -9.29 -5.91
C ALA A 115 -9.16 -10.76 -6.27
N GLN A 116 -9.53 -11.18 -7.49
CA GLN A 116 -9.25 -12.53 -7.98
C GLN A 116 -7.76 -12.85 -8.02
N THR A 117 -6.96 -11.97 -8.62
CA THR A 117 -5.51 -12.17 -8.76
C THR A 117 -4.82 -12.19 -7.40
N ALA A 118 -5.25 -11.33 -6.48
CA ALA A 118 -4.75 -11.30 -5.11
C ALA A 118 -5.10 -12.57 -4.35
N ALA A 119 -6.36 -13.03 -4.41
CA ALA A 119 -6.81 -14.25 -3.76
C ALA A 119 -6.00 -15.47 -4.25
N VAL A 120 -5.81 -15.61 -5.56
CA VAL A 120 -4.99 -16.68 -6.15
C VAL A 120 -3.55 -16.60 -5.67
N GLY A 121 -2.95 -15.40 -5.70
CA GLY A 121 -1.56 -15.19 -5.27
C GLY A 121 -1.31 -15.38 -3.77
N ILE A 122 -2.33 -15.25 -2.93
CA ILE A 122 -2.25 -15.57 -1.49
C ILE A 122 -2.44 -17.08 -1.31
N ALA A 123 -3.44 -17.69 -1.96
CA ALA A 123 -3.70 -19.12 -1.84
C ALA A 123 -2.50 -19.96 -2.33
N LEU A 124 -1.89 -19.61 -3.46
CA LEU A 124 -0.69 -20.28 -3.97
C LEU A 124 0.50 -20.14 -3.02
N ARG A 125 0.70 -18.95 -2.44
CA ARG A 125 1.71 -18.73 -1.40
C ARG A 125 1.47 -19.63 -0.18
N ASN A 126 0.22 -19.72 0.30
CA ASN A 126 -0.17 -20.57 1.41
C ASN A 126 0.04 -22.07 1.10
N ALA A 127 -0.09 -22.48 -0.16
CA ALA A 127 0.22 -23.83 -0.63
C ALA A 127 1.73 -24.10 -0.82
N GLY A 128 2.59 -23.11 -0.53
CA GLY A 128 4.05 -23.24 -0.62
C GLY A 128 4.64 -22.93 -2.00
N PHE A 129 3.89 -22.26 -2.87
CA PHE A 129 4.33 -21.77 -4.20
C PHE A 129 4.73 -20.29 -4.20
N GLY A 130 5.04 -19.74 -3.03
CA GLY A 130 5.68 -18.43 -2.87
C GLY A 130 7.14 -18.58 -2.47
N LEU A 131 7.91 -17.49 -2.53
CA LEU A 131 9.26 -17.49 -1.95
C LEU A 131 9.15 -17.88 -0.47
N GLN A 132 9.72 -19.05 -0.15
CA GLN A 132 9.60 -19.66 1.16
C GLN A 132 10.54 -18.95 2.11
N PHE A 133 9.99 -18.08 2.96
CA PHE A 133 10.60 -17.45 4.13
C PHE A 133 11.88 -16.61 3.91
N GLY A 134 12.63 -16.79 2.82
CA GLY A 134 13.89 -16.09 2.52
C GLY A 134 13.72 -14.78 1.74
N ALA A 135 12.50 -14.40 1.37
CA ALA A 135 12.21 -13.15 0.66
C ALA A 135 11.23 -12.24 1.42
N ALA A 136 10.75 -12.68 2.58
CA ALA A 136 9.81 -11.94 3.43
C ALA A 136 10.49 -10.96 4.40
N GLY A 137 11.76 -10.63 4.17
CA GLY A 137 12.58 -9.84 5.10
C GLY A 137 13.37 -10.77 6.01
N ASP A 138 14.65 -10.92 5.72
CA ASP A 138 15.61 -11.56 6.62
C ASP A 138 15.78 -10.64 7.84
N SER A 139 14.84 -10.73 8.79
CA SER A 139 14.91 -10.23 10.15
C SER A 139 13.73 -10.83 10.93
N PHE A 140 13.90 -12.08 11.38
CA PHE A 140 13.07 -12.71 12.43
C PHE A 140 13.21 -12.00 13.81
N ASP A 141 13.74 -10.78 13.83
CA ASP A 141 14.01 -9.94 15.00
C ASP A 141 13.05 -8.74 15.09
N SER A 142 12.11 -8.62 14.14
CA SER A 142 10.99 -7.68 14.25
C SER A 142 9.69 -8.46 14.50
N PRO A 143 8.85 -8.01 15.45
CA PRO A 143 7.63 -8.72 15.81
C PRO A 143 6.77 -8.93 14.57
N ALA A 144 6.25 -10.16 14.43
CA ALA A 144 5.38 -10.54 13.31
C ALA A 144 4.26 -9.50 13.17
N VAL A 145 4.20 -8.87 11.99
CA VAL A 145 3.10 -7.97 11.65
C VAL A 145 1.82 -8.80 11.65
N ASP A 146 0.86 -8.40 12.47
CA ASP A 146 -0.46 -9.01 12.53
C ASP A 146 -1.21 -8.76 11.22
N GLU A 147 -1.06 -9.68 10.27
CA GLU A 147 -1.79 -9.68 9.00
C GLU A 147 -3.29 -10.02 9.17
N LEU A 148 -3.79 -10.21 10.41
CA LEU A 148 -5.20 -10.50 10.72
C LEU A 148 -5.96 -9.36 11.42
N GLY A 149 -5.28 -8.29 11.87
CA GLY A 149 -5.88 -7.20 12.66
C GLY A 149 -6.77 -6.21 11.90
N GLY A 150 -6.85 -6.33 10.57
CA GLY A 150 -7.62 -5.42 9.72
C GLY A 150 -9.13 -5.74 9.60
N ILE A 151 -9.61 -6.83 10.19
CA ILE A 151 -11.04 -7.20 10.09
C ILE A 151 -11.81 -6.57 11.25
N ILE A 152 -12.07 -5.27 11.17
CA ILE A 152 -13.05 -4.60 12.03
C ILE A 152 -14.44 -5.09 11.59
N TRP A 153 -14.95 -6.14 12.23
CA TRP A 153 -16.39 -6.41 12.23
C TRP A 153 -17.03 -5.38 13.16
N SER A 154 -17.57 -4.31 12.57
CA SER A 154 -18.32 -3.31 13.33
C SER A 154 -19.57 -3.95 13.93
N ASN A 155 -19.57 -4.13 15.26
CA ASN A 155 -20.82 -4.15 16.02
C ASN A 155 -20.60 -3.56 17.44
N ASP A 156 -20.98 -2.29 17.55
CA ASP A 156 -21.31 -1.48 18.74
C ASP A 156 -20.21 -0.98 19.72
N PRO A 157 -20.47 0.17 20.39
CA PRO A 157 -19.47 1.12 20.90
C PRO A 157 -19.20 0.95 22.40
N SER A 158 -18.22 1.72 22.87
CA SER A 158 -17.76 1.93 24.27
C SER A 158 -16.40 1.29 24.53
N THR A 159 -15.37 2.13 24.68
CA THR A 159 -14.74 2.41 25.98
C THR A 159 -13.58 3.41 25.78
N GLU A 160 -13.53 4.36 26.71
CA GLU A 160 -12.66 5.54 26.82
C GLU A 160 -11.13 5.26 26.84
N PRO A 161 -10.30 6.29 26.58
CA PRO A 161 -8.85 6.21 26.73
C PRO A 161 -8.40 6.46 28.18
N PRO A 162 -7.31 5.83 28.67
CA PRO A 162 -6.70 6.23 29.93
C PRO A 162 -5.60 7.29 29.71
N ILE A 163 -5.65 8.28 30.61
CA ILE A 163 -4.73 9.39 30.83
C ILE A 163 -3.41 8.90 31.44
N SER A 164 -2.28 9.54 31.11
CA SER A 164 -1.08 9.54 31.97
C SER A 164 -0.15 10.74 31.66
N GLU A 165 -0.04 11.65 32.63
CA GLU A 165 1.04 12.63 32.87
C GLU A 165 1.62 12.31 34.28
N PRO A 166 2.87 12.69 34.70
CA PRO A 166 3.40 14.08 34.64
C PRO A 166 4.95 14.31 34.50
N GLU A 167 5.31 15.53 34.09
CA GLU A 167 6.44 16.48 34.43
C GLU A 167 7.97 16.14 34.60
N GLN A 168 8.78 16.96 33.87
CA GLN A 168 10.09 17.66 34.17
C GLN A 168 11.46 16.92 34.28
N PRO A 169 12.66 17.58 34.17
CA PRO A 169 13.09 18.87 33.55
C PRO A 169 14.36 18.77 32.63
N THR A 170 14.75 19.89 31.99
CA THR A 170 15.86 20.14 31.00
C THR A 170 17.31 19.80 31.43
N PRO A 171 18.28 19.65 30.49
CA PRO A 171 19.23 20.76 30.27
C PRO A 171 19.66 21.08 28.80
N VAL A 172 19.76 22.39 28.58
CA VAL A 172 20.43 23.29 27.62
C VAL A 172 21.54 22.79 26.66
N ALA A 173 21.45 23.30 25.41
CA ALA A 173 22.48 23.69 24.40
C ALA A 173 22.68 22.79 23.15
N PRO A 174 23.10 23.32 21.97
CA PRO A 174 23.07 24.70 21.46
C PRO A 174 22.34 24.89 20.11
N ILE A 175 22.00 26.14 19.85
CA ILE A 175 21.31 26.72 18.69
C ILE A 175 22.03 26.36 17.37
N ALA A 176 21.30 25.73 16.46
CA ALA A 176 21.60 25.69 15.03
C ALA A 176 20.62 26.63 14.28
N PRO A 177 21.09 27.40 13.28
CA PRO A 177 20.34 28.52 12.72
C PRO A 177 19.02 28.08 12.06
N PRO A 178 17.95 28.90 12.16
CA PRO A 178 16.68 28.60 11.53
C PRO A 178 16.84 28.65 10.00
N ALA A 179 16.58 27.53 9.33
CA ALA A 179 16.20 27.57 7.93
C ALA A 179 14.92 28.43 7.82
N PRO A 180 14.82 29.32 6.83
CA PRO A 180 13.72 30.26 6.73
C PRO A 180 12.39 29.50 6.73
N GLN A 181 11.55 29.81 7.70
CA GLN A 181 10.16 29.37 7.71
C GLN A 181 9.51 30.00 6.47
N GLU A 182 9.40 29.24 5.38
CA GLU A 182 8.60 29.65 4.22
C GLU A 182 7.20 29.96 4.73
N THR A 183 6.79 31.20 4.53
CA THR A 183 5.48 31.64 5.00
C THR A 183 4.41 30.83 4.27
N PRO A 184 3.28 30.45 4.89
CA PRO A 184 2.16 29.77 4.22
C PRO A 184 1.72 30.48 2.92
N LEU A 185 2.05 31.76 2.84
CA LEU A 185 1.86 32.64 1.71
C LEU A 185 2.77 32.36 0.50
N GLU A 186 4.06 32.11 0.71
CA GLU A 186 4.99 31.78 -0.39
C GLU A 186 4.63 30.45 -1.04
N LEU A 187 4.15 29.48 -0.24
CA LEU A 187 3.59 28.23 -0.73
C LEU A 187 2.31 28.47 -1.54
N ALA A 188 1.43 29.36 -1.08
CA ALA A 188 0.22 29.74 -1.81
C ALA A 188 0.54 30.40 -3.16
N MET A 189 1.53 31.31 -3.20
CA MET A 189 1.92 32.01 -4.43
C MET A 189 2.54 31.09 -5.48
N ARG A 190 3.11 29.96 -5.07
CA ARG A 190 3.78 28.98 -5.94
C ARG A 190 2.83 27.90 -6.50
N GLN A 191 1.60 27.82 -6.00
CA GLN A 191 0.62 26.85 -6.48
C GLN A 191 0.14 27.21 -7.91
N LEU A 192 0.04 26.19 -8.77
CA LEU A 192 -0.34 26.35 -10.17
C LEU A 192 -1.83 26.65 -10.32
N CYS A 193 -2.19 27.50 -11.29
CA CYS A 193 -3.59 27.85 -11.53
C CYS A 193 -4.35 26.69 -12.21
N PRO A 194 -5.54 26.31 -11.70
CA PRO A 194 -6.32 25.20 -12.27
C PRO A 194 -7.15 25.62 -13.49
N ILE A 195 -7.14 26.90 -13.88
CA ILE A 195 -7.89 27.41 -15.03
C ILE A 195 -7.14 27.04 -16.31
N ALA A 196 -7.78 26.31 -17.23
CA ALA A 196 -7.17 25.84 -18.49
C ALA A 196 -6.54 26.95 -19.36
N LYS A 197 -6.97 28.20 -19.18
CA LYS A 197 -6.44 29.39 -19.86
C LYS A 197 -5.10 29.88 -19.28
N TYR A 198 -4.76 29.50 -18.05
CA TYR A 198 -3.57 29.95 -17.29
C TYR A 198 -2.78 28.79 -16.68
N LYS A 199 -2.83 27.61 -17.31
CA LYS A 199 -2.28 26.34 -16.79
C LYS A 199 -0.77 26.39 -16.47
N ASP A 200 -0.05 27.32 -17.07
CA ASP A 200 1.40 27.51 -16.88
C ASP A 200 1.76 28.70 -15.96
N LYS A 201 0.76 29.35 -15.34
CA LYS A 201 0.96 30.49 -14.43
C LYS A 201 0.66 30.11 -12.99
N THR A 202 1.43 30.68 -12.07
CA THR A 202 1.22 30.51 -10.63
C THR A 202 0.13 31.46 -10.11
N LEU A 203 -0.47 31.15 -8.97
CA LEU A 203 -1.45 32.03 -8.33
C LEU A 203 -0.88 33.42 -8.05
N GLY A 204 0.42 33.53 -7.73
CA GLY A 204 1.10 34.81 -7.56
C GLY A 204 1.18 35.67 -8.83
N GLU A 205 1.43 35.05 -10.00
CA GLU A 205 1.40 35.76 -11.29
C GLU A 205 -0.03 36.15 -11.71
N LEU A 206 -1.03 35.37 -11.28
CA LEU A 206 -2.43 35.63 -11.58
C LEU A 206 -2.95 36.90 -10.89
N VAL A 207 -2.44 37.24 -9.70
CA VAL A 207 -2.76 38.49 -8.97
C VAL A 207 -2.46 39.72 -9.82
N GLN A 208 -1.31 39.74 -10.51
CA GLN A 208 -0.86 40.87 -11.31
C GLN A 208 -1.52 40.92 -12.69
N LEU A 209 -1.83 39.77 -13.29
CA LEU A 209 -2.41 39.71 -14.63
C LEU A 209 -3.94 39.81 -14.66
N ASP A 210 -4.65 39.14 -13.75
CA ASP A 210 -6.11 39.10 -13.74
C ASP A 210 -6.68 38.86 -12.33
N PRO A 211 -6.90 39.93 -11.54
CA PRO A 211 -7.42 39.80 -10.18
C PRO A 211 -8.84 39.22 -10.14
N LYS A 212 -9.62 39.28 -11.25
CA LYS A 212 -10.96 38.67 -11.31
C LYS A 212 -10.89 37.14 -11.42
N ALA A 213 -9.85 36.60 -12.08
CA ALA A 213 -9.63 35.17 -12.16
C ALA A 213 -9.27 34.58 -10.79
N LEU A 214 -8.47 35.30 -9.99
CA LEU A 214 -8.12 34.87 -8.63
C LEU A 214 -9.34 34.83 -7.70
N VAL A 215 -10.21 35.84 -7.74
CA VAL A 215 -11.46 35.88 -6.96
C VAL A 215 -12.41 34.74 -7.36
N TRP A 216 -12.41 34.34 -8.63
CA TRP A 216 -13.15 33.17 -9.10
C TRP A 216 -12.56 31.87 -8.53
N VAL A 217 -11.23 31.72 -8.49
CA VAL A 217 -10.58 30.55 -7.88
C VAL A 217 -10.87 30.48 -6.37
N ALA A 218 -10.87 31.62 -5.68
CA ALA A 218 -11.15 31.70 -4.25
C ALA A 218 -12.61 31.34 -3.88
N ASN A 219 -13.60 31.66 -4.74
CA ASN A 219 -15.02 31.56 -4.37
C ASN A 219 -15.85 30.57 -5.19
N LYS A 220 -15.42 30.20 -6.41
CA LYS A 220 -16.20 29.39 -7.35
C LYS A 220 -15.53 28.08 -7.74
N PHE A 221 -14.26 27.87 -7.42
CA PHE A 221 -13.57 26.63 -7.73
C PHE A 221 -13.95 25.53 -6.74
N THR A 222 -14.50 24.43 -7.25
CA THR A 222 -15.00 23.29 -6.44
C THR A 222 -14.05 22.08 -6.48
N GLY A 223 -12.84 22.23 -7.02
CA GLY A 223 -11.92 21.13 -7.29
C GLY A 223 -10.98 20.79 -6.12
N ASP A 224 -10.27 21.78 -5.60
CA ASP A 224 -9.26 21.59 -4.54
C ASP A 224 -9.45 22.68 -3.49
N ALA A 225 -9.81 22.26 -2.27
CA ALA A 225 -10.06 23.16 -1.15
C ALA A 225 -8.78 23.92 -0.74
N VAL A 226 -7.62 23.25 -0.80
CA VAL A 226 -6.32 23.84 -0.46
C VAL A 226 -5.97 24.98 -1.41
N LEU A 227 -6.31 24.81 -2.69
CA LEU A 227 -6.09 25.82 -3.72
C LEU A 227 -7.03 27.02 -3.56
N SER A 228 -8.29 26.76 -3.19
CA SER A 228 -9.26 27.83 -2.91
C SER A 228 -8.87 28.66 -1.68
N ASP A 229 -8.33 28.03 -0.64
CA ASP A 229 -7.88 28.72 0.58
C ASP A 229 -6.57 29.47 0.35
N ALA A 230 -5.64 28.90 -0.43
CA ALA A 230 -4.45 29.61 -0.91
C ALA A 230 -4.81 30.88 -1.71
N ALA A 231 -5.80 30.80 -2.61
CA ALA A 231 -6.26 31.95 -3.37
C ALA A 231 -6.93 33.02 -2.49
N LYS A 232 -7.67 32.63 -1.44
CA LYS A 232 -8.27 33.58 -0.47
C LYS A 232 -7.20 34.32 0.32
N LEU A 233 -6.17 33.61 0.80
CA LEU A 233 -5.05 34.21 1.54
C LEU A 233 -4.32 35.26 0.70
N ILE A 234 -4.08 34.96 -0.57
CA ILE A 234 -3.45 35.90 -1.51
C ILE A 234 -4.36 37.12 -1.77
N CYS A 235 -5.67 36.92 -1.91
CA CYS A 235 -6.61 38.04 -2.03
C CYS A 235 -6.62 38.94 -0.78
N GLU A 236 -6.60 38.36 0.42
CA GLU A 236 -6.62 39.10 1.67
C GLU A 236 -5.35 39.95 1.85
N GLN A 237 -4.19 39.41 1.50
CA GLN A 237 -2.93 40.18 1.56
C GLN A 237 -2.87 41.29 0.50
N ALA A 238 -3.33 41.04 -0.73
CA ALA A 238 -3.38 42.08 -1.75
C ALA A 238 -4.29 43.27 -1.32
N LEU A 239 -5.36 42.99 -0.55
CA LEU A 239 -6.16 44.02 0.08
C LEU A 239 -5.41 44.77 1.19
N GLN A 240 -4.60 44.08 2.00
CA GLN A 240 -3.79 44.70 3.06
C GLN A 240 -2.65 45.57 2.50
N GLU A 241 -2.04 45.21 1.36
CA GLU A 241 -1.01 46.04 0.71
C GLU A 241 -1.57 47.28 0.00
N THR A 242 -2.88 47.31 -0.27
CA THR A 242 -3.56 48.42 -0.97
C THR A 242 -4.21 49.42 0.00
N ALA A 243 -4.14 49.19 1.32
CA ALA A 243 -4.69 50.04 2.38
C ALA A 243 -3.62 50.96 2.99
#